data_AF-A0A2R8F4K5-F1
#
_entry.id   AF-A0A2R8F4K5-F1
#
_cell.length_a   1.000
_cell.length_b   1.000
_cell.length_c   1.000
_cell.angle_alpha   90.00
_cell.angle_beta   90.00
_cell.angle_gamma   90.00
#
_symmetry.space_group_name_H-M   'P 1'
#
loop_
_entity.id
_entity.type
_entity.pdbx_description
1 polymer ?
#
loop_
_entity_poly.entity_id
_entity_poly.type
_entity_poly.pdbx_seq_one_letter_code
_entity_poly.pdbx_strand_id
1 'polypeptide(L)'
;MFAFLNCEHINKLLDKLDLINHSFDKHIALDKVKKAIFYAKKYHSNQKRDTGEPYYMHPLEVALMVADYSFKTDTIITAILHDTIEDTTLTKER
;
A
#
# COMPACT_ATOMS: atom_id res chain seq x y z
N MET A 1 5.70 -6.45 -17.35
CA MET A 1 4.73 -6.20 -16.25
C MET A 1 5.28 -6.54 -14.85
N PHE A 2 6.37 -7.32 -14.70
CA PHE A 2 6.87 -7.78 -13.39
C PHE A 2 7.88 -6.86 -12.67
N ALA A 3 8.41 -5.80 -13.30
CA ALA A 3 9.42 -4.93 -12.68
C ALA A 3 8.90 -4.02 -11.54
N PHE A 4 7.59 -3.99 -11.29
CA PHE A 4 6.98 -3.09 -10.30
C PHE A 4 7.08 -3.59 -8.84
N LEU A 5 7.29 -4.89 -8.62
CA LEU A 5 7.24 -5.55 -7.31
C LEU A 5 8.60 -5.73 -6.62
N ASN A 6 9.71 -5.33 -7.24
CA ASN A 6 11.05 -5.45 -6.63
C ASN A 6 11.32 -4.34 -5.61
N CYS A 7 10.44 -4.18 -4.62
CA CYS A 7 10.59 -3.26 -3.50
C CYS A 7 10.39 -4.04 -2.20
N GLU A 8 11.37 -3.95 -1.30
CA GLU A 8 11.35 -4.65 -0.02
C GLU A 8 10.08 -4.34 0.81
N HIS A 9 9.61 -3.10 0.77
CA HIS A 9 8.40 -2.65 1.48
C HIS A 9 7.13 -3.34 0.95
N ILE A 10 7.06 -3.57 -0.35
CA ILE A 10 5.92 -4.27 -0.98
C ILE A 10 5.91 -5.73 -0.52
N ASN A 11 7.07 -6.41 -0.57
CA ASN A 11 7.17 -7.80 -0.15
C ASN A 11 6.85 -7.95 1.33
N LYS A 12 7.43 -7.11 2.20
CA LYS A 12 7.14 -7.07 3.64
C LYS A 12 5.64 -6.98 3.93
N LEU A 13 4.94 -6.06 3.26
CA LEU A 13 3.50 -5.89 3.44
C LEU A 13 2.73 -7.10 2.94
N LEU A 14 3.01 -7.59 1.73
CA LEU A 14 2.27 -8.71 1.15
C LEU A 14 2.49 -10.01 1.94
N ASP A 15 3.71 -10.30 2.36
CA ASP A 15 4.05 -11.46 3.16
C ASP A 15 3.33 -11.42 4.52
N LYS A 16 3.29 -10.25 5.18
CA LYS A 16 2.55 -10.07 6.42
C LYS A 16 1.05 -10.32 6.24
N LEU A 17 0.44 -9.78 5.19
CA LEU A 17 -0.99 -9.94 4.95
C LEU A 17 -1.35 -11.39 4.58
N ASP A 18 -0.47 -12.07 3.84
CA ASP A 18 -0.61 -13.50 3.54
C ASP A 18 -0.53 -14.35 4.80
N LEU A 19 0.46 -14.08 5.66
CA LEU A 19 0.58 -14.70 6.99
C LEU A 19 -0.66 -14.44 7.86
N ILE A 20 -1.23 -13.23 7.81
CA ILE A 20 -2.46 -12.90 8.56
C ILE A 20 -3.64 -13.73 8.07
N ASN A 21 -3.80 -13.86 6.75
CA ASN A 21 -4.86 -14.67 6.15
C ASN A 21 -4.75 -16.12 6.64
N HIS A 22 -3.55 -16.70 6.62
CA HIS A 22 -3.34 -18.09 7.02
C HIS A 22 -3.38 -18.32 8.53
N SER A 23 -2.81 -17.42 9.33
CA SER A 23 -2.63 -17.62 10.79
C SER A 23 -3.86 -17.25 11.60
N PHE A 24 -4.67 -16.31 11.12
CA PHE A 24 -5.84 -15.79 11.84
C PHE A 24 -7.17 -16.09 11.12
N ASP A 25 -7.14 -16.92 10.08
CA ASP A 25 -8.30 -17.25 9.23
C ASP A 25 -9.03 -15.98 8.76
N LYS A 26 -8.27 -15.12 8.07
CA LYS A 26 -8.77 -13.86 7.50
C LYS A 26 -8.83 -13.94 6.00
N HIS A 27 -9.60 -13.02 5.42
CA HIS A 27 -9.85 -12.96 3.98
C HIS A 27 -9.51 -11.58 3.42
N ILE A 28 -8.27 -11.16 3.64
CA ILE A 28 -7.71 -9.95 3.04
C ILE A 28 -7.50 -10.20 1.54
N ALA A 29 -8.15 -9.41 0.69
CA ALA A 29 -8.09 -9.57 -0.76
C ALA A 29 -6.77 -9.00 -1.31
N LEU A 30 -5.74 -9.85 -1.41
CA LEU A 30 -4.38 -9.44 -1.81
C LEU A 30 -4.31 -8.88 -3.23
N ASP A 31 -5.21 -9.26 -4.12
CA ASP A 31 -5.33 -8.71 -5.48
C ASP A 31 -5.72 -7.22 -5.44
N LYS A 32 -6.68 -6.84 -4.59
CA LYS A 32 -7.08 -5.45 -4.39
C LYS A 32 -5.97 -4.63 -3.73
N VAL A 33 -5.27 -5.22 -2.75
CA VAL A 33 -4.10 -4.60 -2.11
C VAL A 33 -3.01 -4.32 -3.14
N LYS A 34 -2.64 -5.30 -3.97
CA LYS A 34 -1.65 -5.12 -5.06
C LYS A 34 -2.06 -4.01 -6.03
N LYS A 35 -3.35 -3.90 -6.35
CA LYS A 35 -3.89 -2.81 -7.18
C LYS A 35 -3.73 -1.44 -6.50
N ALA A 36 -3.99 -1.34 -5.21
CA ALA A 36 -3.76 -0.11 -4.44
C ALA A 36 -2.28 0.29 -4.44
N ILE A 37 -1.37 -0.66 -4.20
CA ILE A 37 0.09 -0.44 -4.25
C ILE A 37 0.52 0.09 -5.62
N PHE A 38 -0.02 -0.49 -6.70
CA PHE A 38 0.25 -0.03 -8.05
C PHE A 38 -0.13 1.46 -8.23
N TYR A 39 -1.31 1.87 -7.75
CA TYR A 39 -1.75 3.26 -7.86
C TYR A 39 -0.92 4.20 -7.00
N ALA A 40 -0.65 3.87 -5.74
CA ALA A 40 0.21 4.67 -4.88
C ALA A 40 1.58 4.90 -5.53
N LYS A 41 2.23 3.83 -6.03
CA LYS A 41 3.51 3.93 -6.73
C LYS A 41 3.42 4.73 -8.02
N LYS A 42 2.36 4.57 -8.80
CA LYS A 42 2.15 5.30 -10.05
C LYS A 42 2.06 6.81 -9.80
N TYR A 43 1.20 7.22 -8.86
CA TYR A 43 0.89 8.64 -8.66
C TYR A 43 1.94 9.38 -7.82
N HIS A 44 2.61 8.68 -6.90
CA HIS A 44 3.76 9.23 -6.17
C HIS A 44 5.11 8.96 -6.86
N SER A 45 5.14 8.50 -8.13
CA SER A 45 6.37 8.07 -8.82
C SER A 45 7.46 9.15 -8.93
N ASN A 46 7.05 10.42 -9.03
CA ASN A 46 7.96 11.57 -9.15
C ASN A 46 8.19 12.30 -7.82
N GLN A 47 7.64 11.78 -6.72
CA GLN A 47 7.73 12.39 -5.39
C GLN A 47 8.80 11.68 -4.56
N LYS A 48 9.49 12.48 -3.76
CA LYS A 48 10.48 12.02 -2.80
C LYS A 48 10.18 12.63 -1.44
N ARG A 49 10.55 11.92 -0.38
CA ARG A 49 10.61 12.48 0.98
C ARG A 49 11.80 13.43 1.08
N ASP A 50 11.84 14.24 2.14
CA ASP A 50 12.98 15.12 2.45
C ASP A 50 14.31 14.36 2.58
N THR A 51 14.23 13.10 2.99
CA THR A 51 15.34 12.16 3.13
C THR A 51 15.80 11.54 1.79
N GLY A 52 15.07 11.80 0.70
CA GLY A 52 15.43 11.42 -0.67
C GLY A 52 14.83 10.12 -1.20
N GLU A 53 14.21 9.29 -0.34
CA GLU A 53 13.54 8.07 -0.77
C GLU A 53 12.24 8.36 -1.53
N PRO A 54 11.81 7.46 -2.44
CA PRO A 54 10.52 7.56 -3.10
C PRO A 54 9.34 7.65 -2.12
N TYR A 55 8.45 8.62 -2.34
CA TYR A 55 7.35 8.89 -1.40
C TYR A 55 6.41 7.70 -1.20
N TYR A 56 6.15 6.90 -2.24
CA TYR A 56 5.25 5.75 -2.17
C TYR A 56 5.62 4.71 -1.10
N MET A 57 6.86 4.71 -0.59
CA MET A 57 7.27 3.84 0.52
C MET A 57 6.57 4.23 1.83
N HIS A 58 6.26 5.51 2.05
CA HIS A 58 5.60 5.98 3.26
C HIS A 58 4.21 5.35 3.45
N PRO A 59 3.27 5.41 2.48
CA PRO A 59 1.97 4.75 2.61
C PRO A 59 2.05 3.22 2.82
N LEU A 60 3.11 2.56 2.33
CA LEU A 60 3.31 1.12 2.57
C LEU A 60 3.71 0.82 4.02
N GLU A 61 4.57 1.63 4.61
CA GLU A 61 4.92 1.50 6.04
C GLU A 61 3.72 1.80 6.94
N VAL A 62 2.88 2.79 6.58
CA VAL A 62 1.62 3.04 7.29
C VAL A 62 0.70 1.82 7.20
N ALA A 63 0.53 1.24 6.00
CA ALA A 63 -0.28 0.04 5.83
C ALA A 63 0.26 -1.18 6.60
N LEU A 64 1.58 -1.31 6.71
CA LEU A 64 2.23 -2.36 7.50
C LEU A 64 1.90 -2.23 8.99
N MET A 65 1.91 -1.00 9.53
CA MET A 65 1.49 -0.71 10.90
C MET A 65 -0.01 -0.95 11.09
N VAL A 66 -0.85 -0.47 10.16
CA VAL A 66 -2.31 -0.66 10.23
C VAL A 66 -2.69 -2.14 10.21
N ALA A 67 -1.93 -2.99 9.52
CA ALA A 67 -2.12 -4.44 9.51
C ALA A 67 -1.95 -5.12 10.88
N ASP A 68 -1.30 -4.47 11.85
CA ASP A 68 -1.25 -4.96 13.24
C ASP A 68 -2.57 -4.76 14.01
N TYR A 69 -3.41 -3.83 13.55
CA TYR A 69 -4.63 -3.42 14.26
C TYR A 69 -5.91 -3.74 13.48
N SER A 70 -5.83 -3.88 12.15
CA SER A 70 -6.99 -4.14 11.30
C SER A 70 -6.69 -5.19 10.24
N PHE A 71 -7.54 -6.21 10.17
CA PHE A 71 -7.51 -7.25 9.14
C PHE A 71 -8.55 -7.03 8.04
N LYS A 72 -9.02 -5.80 7.88
CA LYS A 72 -10.02 -5.44 6.86
C LYS A 72 -9.32 -4.94 5.60
N THR A 73 -9.60 -5.59 4.47
CA THR A 73 -9.10 -5.20 3.14
C THR A 73 -9.22 -3.71 2.87
N ASP A 74 -10.41 -3.12 3.10
CA ASP A 74 -10.66 -1.72 2.77
C ASP A 74 -9.82 -0.77 3.65
N THR A 75 -9.63 -1.09 4.93
CA THR A 75 -8.77 -0.30 5.83
C THR A 75 -7.31 -0.31 5.37
N ILE A 76 -6.81 -1.47 4.94
CA ILE A 76 -5.45 -1.60 4.39
C ILE A 76 -5.31 -0.80 3.09
N ILE A 77 -6.29 -0.90 2.20
CA ILE A 77 -6.30 -0.13 0.95
C ILE A 77 -6.35 1.38 1.23
N THR A 78 -7.17 1.82 2.19
CA THR A 78 -7.22 3.23 2.60
C THR A 78 -5.86 3.70 3.10
N ALA A 79 -5.17 2.92 3.94
CA ALA A 79 -3.83 3.26 4.40
C ALA A 79 -2.82 3.40 3.24
N ILE A 80 -2.88 2.52 2.25
CA ILE A 80 -2.00 2.59 1.06
C ILE A 80 -2.28 3.83 0.21
N LEU A 81 -3.53 4.31 0.16
CA LEU A 81 -3.97 5.38 -0.73
C LEU A 81 -4.20 6.73 -0.03
N HIS A 82 -3.96 6.83 1.27
CA HIS A 82 -4.45 7.95 2.09
C HIS A 82 -4.02 9.34 1.56
N ASP A 83 -2.76 9.47 1.13
CA ASP A 83 -2.20 10.72 0.60
C ASP A 83 -2.47 10.95 -0.88
N THR A 84 -3.07 9.99 -1.59
CA THR A 84 -3.15 10.08 -3.06
C THR A 84 -4.04 11.23 -3.53
N ILE A 85 -5.06 11.61 -2.77
CA ILE A 85 -5.94 12.73 -3.11
C ILE A 85 -5.30 14.09 -2.75
N GLU A 86 -4.52 14.13 -1.67
CA GLU A 86 -3.92 15.37 -1.16
C GLU A 86 -2.66 15.75 -1.94
N ASP A 87 -1.79 14.77 -2.18
CA ASP A 87 -0.44 15.04 -2.67
C ASP A 87 -0.26 14.76 -4.17
N THR A 88 -1.29 14.26 -4.86
CA THR A 88 -1.16 13.88 -6.29
C THR A 88 -2.23 14.52 -7.17
N THR A 89 -2.20 14.23 -8.47
CA THR A 89 -3.22 14.69 -9.43
C THR A 89 -4.52 13.90 -9.38
N LEU A 90 -4.61 12.86 -8.54
CA LEU A 90 -5.84 12.13 -8.33
C LEU A 90 -6.88 13.01 -7.65
N THR A 91 -8.12 12.89 -8.10
CA THR A 91 -9.27 13.57 -7.49
C THR A 91 -10.34 12.54 -7.18
N LYS A 92 -11.16 12.86 -6.17
CA LYS A 92 -12.40 12.12 -5.94
C LYS A 92 -13.33 12.34 -7.14
N GLU A 93 -13.87 11.26 -7.69
CA GLU A 93 -14.97 11.36 -8.65
C GLU A 93 -16.18 12.02 -7.96
N ARG A 94 -16.78 13.00 -8.64
CA ARG A 94 -17.87 13.82 -8.10
C ARG A 94 -19.22 13.24 -8.50
#